data_AF-A0AAN1LAZ9-F1
#
_entry.id   AF-A0AAN1LAZ9-F1
#
_cell.length_a   1.000
_cell.length_b   1.000
_cell.length_c   1.000
_cell.angle_alpha   90.00
_cell.angle_beta   90.00
_cell.angle_gamma   90.00
#
_symmetry.space_group_name_H-M   'P 1'
#
loop_
_entity.id
_entity.type
_entity.pdbx_description
1 polymer ?
#
loop_
_entity_poly.entity_id
_entity_poly.type
_entity_poly.pdbx_seq_one_letter_code
_entity_poly.pdbx_strand_id
1 'polypeptide(L)'
;MTRHCLALILLLLPLPALAQDGCDDLWFTRNLIMDRAGYCFGSTLGQSVFDNSDCLGKSVALDPHSNRQVQEIRGLEQFHGCKVNTKRRQLALNDTHLRRLLVDLPIRDEFESACLGWLGGPVPLYSGHSAGTARIGLIQPGDVIGYSHLPVGNWSYVTTHTSDWRVKSGGWYDRSAAPEQCRDFAG
;
A
#
# COMPACT_ATOMS: atom_id res chain seq x y z
N MET A 1 -58.69 12.17 -16.77
CA MET A 1 -57.31 12.62 -17.06
C MET A 1 -56.38 11.99 -16.03
N THR A 2 -55.78 10.85 -16.35
CA THR A 2 -54.99 10.00 -15.44
C THR A 2 -53.51 10.39 -15.52
N ARG A 3 -53.02 11.11 -14.50
CA ARG A 3 -51.62 11.53 -14.35
C ARG A 3 -50.75 10.33 -13.97
N HIS A 4 -49.81 9.96 -14.83
CA HIS A 4 -48.81 8.94 -14.55
C HIS A 4 -47.58 9.61 -13.91
N CYS A 5 -47.30 9.34 -12.64
CA CYS A 5 -46.03 9.69 -12.01
C CYS A 5 -45.01 8.60 -12.35
N LEU A 6 -44.07 8.88 -13.24
CA LEU A 6 -42.86 8.07 -13.40
C LEU A 6 -41.95 8.33 -12.18
N ALA A 7 -41.79 7.34 -11.31
CA ALA A 7 -40.76 7.33 -10.29
C ALA A 7 -39.44 6.88 -10.92
N LEU A 8 -38.46 7.78 -10.99
CA LEU A 8 -37.12 7.51 -11.46
C LEU A 8 -36.32 6.84 -10.33
N ILE A 9 -36.10 5.52 -10.43
CA ILE A 9 -35.26 4.76 -9.50
C ILE A 9 -33.80 5.03 -9.86
N LEU A 10 -33.10 5.77 -9.00
CA LEU A 10 -31.67 6.02 -9.11
C LEU A 10 -30.92 4.75 -8.69
N LEU A 11 -30.42 3.97 -9.65
CA LEU A 11 -29.55 2.82 -9.40
C LEU A 11 -28.18 3.34 -8.91
N LEU A 12 -27.94 3.24 -7.60
CA LEU A 12 -26.63 3.39 -6.98
C LEU A 12 -25.73 2.25 -7.46
N LEU A 13 -24.96 2.48 -8.52
CA LEU A 13 -23.89 1.57 -8.93
C LEU A 13 -22.73 1.72 -7.91
N PRO A 14 -22.28 0.64 -7.24
CA PRO A 14 -21.13 0.71 -6.35
C PRO A 14 -19.89 1.09 -7.15
N LEU A 15 -19.18 2.14 -6.74
CA LEU A 15 -17.93 2.60 -7.35
C LEU A 15 -16.84 1.53 -7.11
N PRO A 16 -16.39 0.77 -8.13
CA PRO A 16 -15.44 -0.31 -7.94
C PRO A 16 -13.97 0.16 -7.93
N ALA A 17 -13.71 1.46 -8.06
CA ALA A 17 -12.37 1.98 -8.29
C ALA A 17 -11.50 1.99 -7.01
N LEU A 18 -12.03 2.48 -5.88
CA LEU A 18 -11.20 2.65 -4.67
C LEU A 18 -10.93 1.34 -3.93
N ALA A 19 -11.87 0.40 -3.99
CA ALA A 19 -11.68 -0.94 -3.42
C ALA A 19 -10.63 -1.76 -4.21
N GLN A 20 -10.47 -1.49 -5.50
CA GLN A 20 -9.55 -2.25 -6.36
C GLN A 20 -8.09 -1.96 -6.00
N ASP A 21 -7.74 -0.70 -5.72
CA ASP A 21 -6.37 -0.32 -5.38
C ASP A 21 -5.98 -0.85 -4.00
N GLY A 22 -6.86 -0.76 -3.00
CA GLY A 22 -6.65 -1.35 -1.68
C GLY A 22 -6.52 -2.88 -1.70
N CYS A 23 -7.30 -3.57 -2.55
CA CYS A 23 -7.17 -5.02 -2.71
C CYS A 23 -5.88 -5.42 -3.46
N ASP A 24 -5.49 -4.67 -4.49
CA ASP A 24 -4.20 -4.86 -5.18
C ASP A 24 -3.03 -4.66 -4.19
N ASP A 25 -3.13 -3.67 -3.29
CA ASP A 25 -2.17 -3.36 -2.22
C ASP A 25 -2.01 -4.53 -1.23
N LEU A 26 -3.11 -4.95 -0.60
CA LEU A 26 -3.13 -6.08 0.33
C LEU A 26 -2.58 -7.35 -0.33
N TRP A 27 -3.01 -7.62 -1.56
CA TRP A 27 -2.53 -8.77 -2.33
C TRP A 27 -1.02 -8.68 -2.58
N PHE A 28 -0.51 -7.51 -2.99
CA PHE A 28 0.92 -7.31 -3.21
C PHE A 28 1.72 -7.59 -1.94
N THR A 29 1.35 -6.95 -0.83
CA THR A 29 2.05 -7.06 0.44
C THR A 29 2.06 -8.50 0.94
N ARG A 30 0.91 -9.20 0.92
CA ARG A 30 0.85 -10.62 1.32
C ARG A 30 1.75 -11.48 0.46
N ASN A 31 1.71 -11.30 -0.87
CA ASN A 31 2.50 -12.14 -1.75
C ASN A 31 3.98 -11.80 -1.73
N LEU A 32 4.37 -10.55 -1.43
CA LEU A 32 5.78 -10.20 -1.20
C LEU A 32 6.35 -10.91 0.04
N ILE A 33 5.54 -11.14 1.08
CA ILE A 33 5.96 -11.98 2.22
C ILE A 33 6.19 -13.43 1.77
N MET A 34 5.28 -13.98 0.96
CA MET A 34 5.39 -15.35 0.45
C MET A 34 6.60 -15.51 -0.48
N ASP A 35 6.83 -14.52 -1.34
CA ASP A 35 7.94 -14.42 -2.28
C ASP A 35 9.28 -14.47 -1.54
N ARG A 36 9.45 -13.63 -0.51
CA ARG A 36 10.64 -13.63 0.36
C ARG A 36 10.88 -14.95 1.09
N ALA A 37 9.84 -15.75 1.29
CA ALA A 37 9.93 -17.09 1.86
C ALA A 37 10.23 -18.19 0.82
N GLY A 38 10.35 -17.83 -0.46
CA GLY A 38 10.68 -18.72 -1.58
C GLY A 38 9.46 -19.36 -2.26
N TYR A 39 8.29 -18.73 -2.23
CA TYR A 39 7.08 -19.32 -2.80
C TYR A 39 7.05 -19.21 -4.34
N CYS A 40 6.87 -20.34 -5.03
CA CYS A 40 6.73 -20.36 -6.49
C CYS A 40 5.29 -20.05 -6.94
N PHE A 41 5.09 -18.90 -7.59
CA PHE A 41 3.79 -18.45 -8.06
C PHE A 41 3.30 -19.23 -9.30
N GLY A 42 2.05 -19.68 -9.26
CA GLY A 42 1.41 -20.36 -10.39
C GLY A 42 0.55 -19.48 -11.29
N SER A 43 0.20 -18.26 -10.86
CA SER A 43 -0.65 -17.34 -11.61
C SER A 43 0.15 -16.43 -12.53
N THR A 44 -0.48 -15.96 -13.61
CA THR A 44 0.13 -14.98 -14.53
C THR A 44 0.58 -13.72 -13.79
N LEU A 45 -0.24 -13.22 -12.86
CA LEU A 45 0.09 -12.04 -12.07
C LEU A 45 1.26 -12.29 -11.14
N GLY A 46 1.25 -13.38 -10.38
CA GLY A 46 2.33 -13.70 -9.44
C GLY A 46 3.67 -13.88 -10.13
N GLN A 47 3.70 -14.64 -11.23
CA GLN A 47 4.90 -14.84 -12.03
C GLN A 47 5.42 -13.54 -12.64
N SER A 48 4.53 -12.65 -13.09
CA SER A 48 4.94 -11.38 -13.70
C SER A 48 5.38 -10.34 -12.69
N VAL A 49 4.89 -10.40 -11.45
CA VAL A 49 5.21 -9.43 -10.40
C VAL A 49 6.44 -9.87 -9.61
N PHE A 50 6.53 -11.12 -9.19
CA PHE A 50 7.58 -11.58 -8.26
C PHE A 50 8.72 -12.31 -8.96
N ASP A 51 8.51 -12.75 -10.19
CA ASP A 51 9.37 -13.71 -10.89
C ASP A 51 9.58 -15.01 -10.06
N ASN A 52 9.86 -16.13 -10.71
CA ASN A 52 10.03 -17.42 -10.02
C ASN A 52 11.50 -17.86 -10.09
N SER A 53 12.42 -16.90 -10.25
CA SER A 53 13.81 -17.23 -10.61
C SER A 53 14.60 -17.82 -9.44
N ASP A 54 14.22 -17.50 -8.20
CA ASP A 54 14.86 -17.92 -6.96
C ASP A 54 13.91 -18.65 -5.99
N CYS A 55 12.71 -19.02 -6.44
CA CYS A 55 11.74 -19.69 -5.60
C CYS A 55 12.13 -21.15 -5.27
N LEU A 56 11.73 -21.61 -4.08
CA LEU A 56 12.07 -22.93 -3.52
C LEU A 56 10.97 -23.97 -3.78
N GLY A 57 9.70 -23.55 -3.82
CA GLY A 57 8.57 -24.45 -4.07
C GLY A 57 7.21 -23.84 -3.76
N LYS A 58 6.16 -24.67 -3.87
CA LYS A 58 4.77 -24.25 -3.59
C LYS A 58 4.39 -24.34 -2.10
N SER A 59 5.30 -24.78 -1.25
CA SER A 59 5.14 -24.85 0.19
C SER A 59 6.35 -24.21 0.82
N VAL A 60 6.12 -23.20 1.64
CA VAL A 60 7.18 -22.43 2.31
C VAL A 60 6.84 -22.27 3.77
N ALA A 61 7.86 -22.29 4.63
CA ALA A 61 7.71 -21.98 6.03
C ALA A 61 7.84 -20.47 6.24
N LEU A 62 6.87 -19.87 6.91
CA LEU A 62 6.96 -18.49 7.38
C LEU A 62 7.44 -18.49 8.82
N ASP A 63 8.28 -17.52 9.17
CA ASP A 63 8.55 -17.25 10.58
C ASP A 63 7.27 -16.74 11.28
N PRO A 64 7.20 -16.77 12.63
CA PRO A 64 6.00 -16.40 13.36
C PRO A 64 5.51 -14.96 13.10
N HIS A 65 6.41 -14.02 12.82
CA HIS A 65 6.04 -12.63 12.54
C HIS A 65 5.39 -12.52 11.15
N SER A 66 6.07 -13.03 10.12
CA SER A 66 5.54 -13.08 8.74
C SER A 66 4.21 -13.82 8.66
N ASN A 67 4.06 -14.93 9.40
CA ASN A 67 2.79 -15.66 9.44
C ASN A 67 1.65 -14.81 10.03
N ARG A 68 1.89 -14.05 11.12
CA ARG A 68 0.86 -13.16 11.69
C ARG A 68 0.43 -12.09 10.69
N GLN A 69 1.38 -11.42 10.04
CA GLN A 69 1.08 -10.41 9.02
C GLN A 69 0.27 -10.99 7.85
N VAL A 70 0.63 -12.19 7.36
CA VAL A 70 -0.14 -12.86 6.31
C VAL A 70 -1.58 -13.15 6.75
N GLN A 71 -1.80 -13.57 8.00
CA GLN A 71 -3.17 -13.81 8.50
C GLN A 71 -3.97 -12.51 8.65
N GLU A 72 -3.34 -11.44 9.15
CA GLU A 72 -3.96 -10.12 9.25
C GLU A 72 -4.40 -9.60 7.88
N ILE A 73 -3.49 -9.63 6.90
CA ILE A 73 -3.78 -9.20 5.53
C ILE A 73 -4.89 -10.05 4.90
N ARG A 74 -4.90 -11.37 5.12
CA ARG A 74 -6.01 -12.23 4.65
C ARG A 74 -7.34 -11.87 5.29
N GLY A 75 -7.34 -11.50 6.56
CA GLY A 75 -8.52 -10.99 7.26
C GLY A 75 -9.06 -9.73 6.60
N LEU A 76 -8.20 -8.77 6.27
CA LEU A 76 -8.56 -7.55 5.55
C LEU A 76 -9.04 -7.85 4.12
N GLU A 77 -8.34 -8.72 3.38
CA GLU A 77 -8.77 -9.17 2.05
C GLU A 77 -10.18 -9.80 2.10
N GLN A 78 -10.47 -10.60 3.13
CA GLN A 78 -11.78 -11.20 3.32
C GLN A 78 -12.84 -10.15 3.68
N PHE A 79 -12.51 -9.23 4.61
CA PHE A 79 -13.40 -8.16 5.05
C PHE A 79 -13.84 -7.26 3.88
N HIS A 80 -12.90 -6.88 3.01
CA HIS A 80 -13.19 -6.08 1.81
C HIS A 80 -13.71 -6.90 0.62
N GLY A 81 -13.82 -8.23 0.75
CA GLY A 81 -14.28 -9.10 -0.33
C GLY A 81 -13.37 -9.09 -1.56
N CYS A 82 -12.06 -8.96 -1.36
CA CYS A 82 -11.07 -8.77 -2.41
C CYS A 82 -11.05 -9.93 -3.42
N LYS A 83 -11.06 -9.56 -4.71
CA LYS A 83 -11.03 -10.49 -5.85
C LYS A 83 -10.04 -10.02 -6.92
N VAL A 84 -8.76 -9.96 -6.56
CA VAL A 84 -7.69 -9.55 -7.48
C VAL A 84 -7.64 -10.47 -8.70
N ASN A 85 -7.73 -9.89 -9.90
CA ASN A 85 -7.64 -10.63 -11.16
C ASN A 85 -6.20 -11.14 -11.39
N THR A 86 -5.93 -12.39 -11.03
CA THR A 86 -4.59 -13.00 -11.15
C THR A 86 -4.21 -13.44 -12.57
N LYS A 87 -5.07 -13.19 -13.57
CA LYS A 87 -4.78 -13.42 -15.00
C LYS A 87 -4.08 -12.23 -15.68
N ARG A 88 -4.08 -11.05 -15.06
CA ARG A 88 -3.35 -9.87 -15.54
C ARG A 88 -1.84 -10.02 -15.29
N ARG A 89 -1.01 -9.16 -15.88
CA ARG A 89 0.46 -9.16 -15.69
C ARG A 89 0.97 -8.09 -14.73
N GLN A 90 0.20 -7.03 -14.48
CA GLN A 90 0.67 -5.89 -13.69
C GLN A 90 -0.39 -5.45 -12.70
N LEU A 91 0.02 -5.07 -11.48
CA LEU A 91 -0.84 -4.42 -10.49
C LEU A 91 -0.98 -2.92 -10.79
N ALA A 92 -2.04 -2.28 -10.28
CA ALA A 92 -2.26 -0.84 -10.42
C ALA A 92 -1.56 -0.09 -9.28
N LEU A 93 -0.31 -0.48 -8.98
CA LEU A 93 0.49 0.07 -7.90
C LEU A 93 1.77 0.68 -8.49
N ASN A 94 1.97 1.97 -8.28
CA ASN A 94 3.07 2.75 -8.85
C ASN A 94 4.34 2.80 -7.95
N ASP A 95 4.27 2.21 -6.75
CA ASP A 95 5.30 2.25 -5.72
C ASP A 95 5.88 0.87 -5.36
N THR A 96 5.52 -0.20 -6.10
CA THR A 96 5.97 -1.58 -5.81
C THR A 96 7.50 -1.71 -5.75
N HIS A 97 8.23 -0.93 -6.54
CA HIS A 97 9.69 -0.89 -6.51
C HIS A 97 10.25 -0.36 -5.18
N LEU A 98 9.58 0.61 -4.55
CA LEU A 98 9.94 1.14 -3.23
C LEU A 98 9.64 0.10 -2.15
N ARG A 99 8.48 -0.55 -2.23
CA ARG A 99 8.06 -1.56 -1.24
C ARG A 99 8.99 -2.77 -1.18
N ARG A 100 9.64 -3.13 -2.29
CA ARG A 100 10.66 -4.20 -2.30
C ARG A 100 11.88 -3.88 -1.46
N LEU A 101 12.20 -2.61 -1.22
CA LEU A 101 13.32 -2.16 -0.40
C LEU A 101 13.04 -2.25 1.10
N LEU A 102 11.79 -2.49 1.51
CA LEU A 102 11.37 -2.44 2.90
C LEU A 102 11.70 -3.74 3.64
N VAL A 103 12.25 -3.62 4.84
CA VAL A 103 12.37 -4.74 5.79
C VAL A 103 11.01 -4.97 6.44
N ASP A 104 10.38 -3.89 6.95
CA ASP A 104 9.03 -3.96 7.52
C ASP A 104 8.00 -3.54 6.47
N LEU A 105 7.15 -4.48 6.06
CA LEU A 105 6.16 -4.21 5.03
C LEU A 105 4.92 -3.51 5.60
N PRO A 106 4.41 -2.45 4.95
CA PRO A 106 3.26 -1.69 5.43
C PRO A 106 1.97 -2.42 5.08
N ILE A 107 1.02 -2.41 6.02
CA ILE A 107 -0.32 -2.97 5.81
C ILE A 107 -1.25 -1.81 5.45
N ARG A 108 -2.01 -1.99 4.37
CA ARG A 108 -2.98 -1.02 3.87
C ARG A 108 -3.98 -0.64 4.96
N ASP A 109 -4.22 0.66 5.12
CA ASP A 109 -5.30 1.22 5.93
C ASP A 109 -6.57 1.37 5.09
N GLU A 110 -7.73 1.35 5.75
CA GLU A 110 -9.03 1.64 5.16
C GLU A 110 -9.18 3.13 4.82
N PHE A 111 -8.43 3.98 5.52
CA PHE A 111 -8.46 5.42 5.33
C PHE A 111 -7.22 5.90 4.58
N GLU A 112 -7.46 6.80 3.62
CA GLU A 112 -6.41 7.52 2.93
C GLU A 112 -6.47 8.99 3.32
N SER A 113 -5.31 9.59 3.52
CA SER A 113 -5.17 11.03 3.67
C SER A 113 -3.88 11.51 3.03
N ALA A 114 -3.76 12.81 2.82
CA ALA A 114 -2.54 13.41 2.30
C ALA A 114 -2.20 14.72 3.00
N CYS A 115 -0.92 14.89 3.29
CA CYS A 115 -0.30 16.17 3.60
C CYS A 115 0.00 16.91 2.29
N LEU A 116 -0.62 18.06 2.08
CA LEU A 116 -0.43 18.85 0.87
C LEU A 116 0.63 19.93 1.10
N GLY A 117 1.85 19.69 0.62
CA GLY A 117 2.95 20.65 0.71
C GLY A 117 3.61 20.66 2.08
N TRP A 118 4.53 19.72 2.29
CA TRP A 118 5.37 19.63 3.49
C TRP A 118 6.12 20.93 3.77
N LEU A 119 5.97 21.46 4.98
CA LEU A 119 6.59 22.71 5.42
C LEU A 119 7.88 22.49 6.22
N GLY A 120 8.10 21.27 6.73
CA GLY A 120 9.29 20.92 7.50
C GLY A 120 10.55 20.82 6.64
N GLY A 121 11.69 20.65 7.30
CA GLY A 121 12.96 20.31 6.63
C GLY A 121 12.94 18.90 6.03
N PRO A 122 14.01 18.50 5.31
CA PRO A 122 14.10 17.15 4.76
C PRO A 122 14.04 16.05 5.84
N VAL A 123 13.23 15.02 5.62
CA VAL A 123 13.05 13.90 6.58
C VAL A 123 13.47 12.58 5.92
N PRO A 124 14.43 11.83 6.50
CA PRO A 124 14.83 10.52 5.96
C PRO A 124 13.69 9.50 6.07
N LEU A 125 13.51 8.70 5.01
CA LEU A 125 12.61 7.55 5.00
C LEU A 125 13.42 6.25 5.09
N TYR A 126 13.00 5.37 5.99
CA TYR A 126 13.71 4.16 6.38
C TYR A 126 13.03 2.89 5.86
N SER A 127 13.78 1.81 5.74
CA SER A 127 13.26 0.52 5.26
C SER A 127 12.42 -0.22 6.31
N GLY A 128 12.48 0.18 7.57
CA GLY A 128 11.64 -0.37 8.65
C GLY A 128 11.36 0.65 9.75
N HIS A 129 10.68 0.21 10.81
CA HIS A 129 10.26 1.00 11.97
C HIS A 129 11.44 1.32 12.92
N SER A 130 12.58 1.71 12.38
CA SER A 130 13.79 2.05 13.12
C SER A 130 14.74 2.88 12.28
N ALA A 131 15.29 3.94 12.89
CA ALA A 131 16.33 4.77 12.28
C ALA A 131 17.66 4.03 12.05
N GLY A 132 17.82 2.82 12.62
CA GLY A 132 18.96 1.94 12.36
C GLY A 132 18.84 1.12 11.07
N THR A 133 17.69 1.15 10.39
CA THR A 133 17.50 0.46 9.10
C THR A 133 17.98 1.32 7.93
N ALA A 134 18.01 0.75 6.72
CA ALA A 134 18.52 1.46 5.56
C ALA A 134 17.67 2.70 5.24
N ARG A 135 18.31 3.83 4.93
CA ARG A 135 17.62 5.00 4.39
C ARG A 135 17.34 4.78 2.91
N ILE A 136 16.08 4.64 2.55
CA ILE A 136 15.63 4.29 1.19
C ILE A 136 14.90 5.44 0.49
N GLY A 137 14.63 6.54 1.21
CA GLY A 137 13.92 7.68 0.65
C GLY A 137 14.08 8.96 1.45
N LEU A 138 13.37 10.00 1.01
CA LEU A 138 13.40 11.33 1.59
C LEU A 138 12.07 12.06 1.36
N ILE A 139 11.54 12.70 2.40
CA ILE A 139 10.54 13.77 2.28
C ILE A 139 11.27 15.10 2.13
N GLN A 140 10.87 15.92 1.16
CA GLN A 140 11.43 17.25 0.93
C GLN A 140 10.39 18.35 1.16
N PRO A 141 10.83 19.58 1.48
CA PRO A 141 9.94 20.74 1.51
C PRO A 141 9.13 20.85 0.21
N GLY A 142 7.82 21.05 0.34
CA GLY A 142 6.87 21.15 -0.76
C GLY A 142 6.29 19.84 -1.26
N ASP A 143 6.78 18.67 -0.83
CA ASP A 143 6.23 17.38 -1.25
C ASP A 143 4.77 17.22 -0.80
N VAL A 144 4.00 16.48 -1.60
CA VAL A 144 2.73 15.89 -1.15
C VAL A 144 3.04 14.53 -0.52
N ILE A 145 2.54 14.27 0.68
CA ILE A 145 2.78 13.02 1.40
C ILE A 145 1.47 12.25 1.49
N GLY A 146 1.42 11.04 0.95
CA GLY A 146 0.27 10.15 1.04
C GLY A 146 0.38 9.21 2.22
N TYR A 147 -0.72 9.09 2.97
CA TYR A 147 -0.92 8.15 4.06
C TYR A 147 -2.06 7.21 3.67
N SER A 148 -1.73 5.93 3.54
CA SER A 148 -2.71 4.90 3.14
C SER A 148 -2.44 3.57 3.85
N HIS A 149 -1.63 3.59 4.90
CA HIS A 149 -1.14 2.39 5.59
C HIS A 149 -1.17 2.59 7.10
N LEU A 150 -1.41 1.49 7.82
CA LEU A 150 -1.53 1.49 9.26
C LEU A 150 -0.21 1.94 9.92
N PRO A 151 -0.25 2.87 10.88
CA PRO A 151 0.93 3.27 11.63
C PRO A 151 1.34 2.18 12.63
N VAL A 152 2.64 2.11 12.94
CA VAL A 152 3.20 1.23 13.97
C VAL A 152 3.89 2.08 15.04
N GLY A 153 3.18 2.31 16.15
CA GLY A 153 3.61 3.28 17.16
C GLY A 153 3.75 4.68 16.54
N ASN A 154 4.94 5.28 16.66
CA ASN A 154 5.23 6.59 16.07
C ASN A 154 5.59 6.52 14.58
N TRP A 155 5.74 5.33 14.01
CA TRP A 155 6.19 5.17 12.64
C TRP A 155 5.02 5.13 11.67
N SER A 156 5.16 5.86 10.57
CA SER A 156 4.21 5.86 9.45
C SER A 156 4.93 5.59 8.15
N TYR A 157 4.41 4.65 7.36
CA TYR A 157 4.84 4.45 5.99
C TYR A 157 4.15 5.49 5.12
N VAL A 158 4.94 6.17 4.30
CA VAL A 158 4.44 7.20 3.39
C VAL A 158 5.00 7.02 2.01
N THR A 159 4.24 7.53 1.04
CA THR A 159 4.75 7.84 -0.29
C THR A 159 4.79 9.35 -0.46
N THR A 160 5.85 9.87 -1.07
CA THR A 160 5.93 11.29 -1.44
C THR A 160 5.69 11.45 -2.92
N HIS A 161 5.05 12.55 -3.29
CA HIS A 161 4.61 12.81 -4.65
C HIS A 161 5.08 14.19 -5.09
N THR A 162 5.30 14.28 -6.38
CA THR A 162 5.40 15.54 -7.13
C THR A 162 4.03 16.25 -7.16
N SER A 163 4.00 17.52 -7.58
CA SER A 163 2.76 18.31 -7.65
C SER A 163 1.70 17.75 -8.61
N ASP A 164 2.11 16.90 -9.56
CA ASP A 164 1.23 16.18 -10.49
C ASP A 164 0.93 14.73 -10.03
N TRP A 165 1.07 14.44 -8.72
CA TRP A 165 0.72 13.17 -8.09
C TRP A 165 1.53 11.95 -8.57
N ARG A 166 2.73 12.17 -9.12
CA ARG A 166 3.63 11.06 -9.42
C ARG A 166 4.46 10.73 -8.18
N VAL A 167 4.43 9.46 -7.78
CA VAL A 167 5.28 8.92 -6.71
C VAL A 167 6.74 9.23 -7.01
N LYS A 168 7.42 9.78 -6.00
CA LYS A 168 8.82 10.21 -6.03
C LYS A 168 9.69 9.38 -5.09
N SER A 169 9.17 9.07 -3.90
CA SER A 169 9.90 8.35 -2.84
C SER A 169 8.91 7.67 -1.90
N GLY A 170 9.40 6.80 -1.01
CA GLY A 170 8.58 6.19 0.03
C GLY A 170 9.39 5.43 1.07
N GLY A 171 8.78 5.17 2.21
CA GLY A 171 9.40 4.48 3.35
C GLY A 171 8.81 4.92 4.68
N TRP A 172 9.36 4.40 5.77
CA TRP A 172 8.93 4.68 7.13
C TRP A 172 9.59 5.93 7.69
N TYR A 173 8.83 6.79 8.38
CA TYR A 173 9.40 7.88 9.18
C TYR A 173 8.79 7.92 10.58
N ASP A 174 9.57 8.42 11.53
CA ASP A 174 9.14 8.62 12.91
C ASP A 174 8.48 9.98 13.06
N ARG A 175 7.16 9.97 13.29
CA ARG A 175 6.33 11.17 13.47
C ARG A 175 6.70 11.98 14.71
N SER A 176 7.36 11.38 15.70
CA SER A 176 7.81 12.10 16.88
C SER A 176 9.12 12.86 16.64
N ALA A 177 10.00 12.32 15.79
CA ALA A 177 11.25 12.95 15.39
C ALA A 177 11.04 14.06 14.34
N ALA A 178 10.03 13.89 13.48
CA ALA A 178 9.61 14.89 12.51
C ALA A 178 8.09 15.10 12.59
N PRO A 179 7.61 15.93 13.54
CA PRO A 179 6.20 16.26 13.67
C PRO A 179 5.63 16.79 12.35
N GLU A 180 4.42 16.34 12.03
CA GLU A 180 3.77 16.67 10.78
C GLU A 180 3.52 18.18 10.65
N GLN A 181 3.96 18.73 9.52
CA GLN A 181 3.88 20.16 9.22
C GLN A 181 3.42 20.32 7.77
N CYS A 182 2.11 20.39 7.57
CA CYS A 182 1.48 20.47 6.26
C CYS A 182 0.88 21.85 6.06
N ARG A 183 0.96 22.36 4.82
CA ARG A 183 0.21 23.57 4.46
C ARG A 183 -1.30 23.30 4.49
N ASP A 184 -1.72 22.14 4.00
CA ASP A 184 -3.12 21.72 3.98
C ASP A 184 -3.22 20.18 4.03
N PHE A 185 -4.43 19.66 4.23
CA PHE A 185 -4.74 18.23 4.28
C PHE A 185 -5.84 17.84 3.30
N ALA A 186 -5.75 16.63 2.75
CA ALA A 186 -6.83 15.99 2.01
C ALA A 186 -7.20 14.65 2.67
N GLY A 187 -8.49 14.30 2.65
CA GLY A 187 -9.07 13.08 3.22
C GLY A 187 -10.58 13.01 3.04
#